data_AF-A0A9W9Z7C4-F1
#
_entry.id   AF-A0A9W9Z7C4-F1
#
_cell.length_a   1.000
_cell.length_b   1.000
_cell.length_c   1.000
_cell.angle_alpha   90.00
_cell.angle_beta   90.00
_cell.angle_gamma   90.00
#
_symmetry.space_group_name_H-M   'P 1'
#
loop_
_entity.id
_entity.type
_entity.pdbx_description
1 polymer ?
#
loop_
_entity_poly.entity_id
_entity_poly.type
_entity_poly.pdbx_seq_one_letter_code
_entity_poly.pdbx_strand_id
1 'polypeptide(L)'
;MLLVQASFRQEVSKAAVCYLHSRRYYFVIWELAPGESRNYFYSDTIPFDSVPSYKGHAVKYSYKITVGTSRVQGQSKLLRLPVRILVLKGIGGIEQFLSKQENSHNPFLEDSTPKTSLLDLAVDVLTTITSRRNSHVYNIVSNRGTVGRFCLFKSAYRIGEEIVGSFDFSDSLIICLKFSVVLQSEEHIPENSRNPSKSSSEVTYSSFTSVQENCLHTKKTHLVLPIPFTACPEFVSDLVCLKWRLHFEFTLASSPLPAGASPVQLTTPYTDIATWQGPSDIDVETMIWDLPIKMIATNPLHASSISMHRTSSAIVF
;
A
#
# COMPACT_ATOMS: atom_id res chain seq x y z
N MET A 1 -11.20 41.06 20.51
CA MET A 1 -11.36 40.49 19.16
C MET A 1 -10.35 39.37 18.91
N LEU A 2 -10.86 38.17 18.68
CA LEU A 2 -10.14 36.96 18.29
C LEU A 2 -10.58 36.57 16.89
N LEU A 3 -9.62 36.34 16.00
CA LEU A 3 -9.84 35.87 14.63
C LEU A 3 -9.54 34.38 14.58
N VAL A 4 -10.49 33.57 14.12
CA VAL A 4 -10.28 32.15 13.84
C VAL A 4 -10.22 31.97 12.32
N GLN A 5 -9.19 31.29 11.83
CA GLN A 5 -9.01 30.98 10.41
C GLN A 5 -8.97 29.46 10.21
N ALA A 6 -9.75 28.92 9.28
CA ALA A 6 -9.63 27.53 8.85
C ALA A 6 -9.24 27.45 7.36
N SER A 7 -8.33 26.53 7.01
CA SER A 7 -8.02 26.21 5.61
C SER A 7 -7.49 24.80 5.43
N PHE A 8 -7.92 24.13 4.36
CA PHE A 8 -7.35 22.88 3.87
C PHE A 8 -6.23 23.16 2.85
N ARG A 9 -5.11 22.43 2.97
CA ARG A 9 -3.95 22.55 2.08
C ARG A 9 -3.38 21.21 1.67
N GLN A 10 -3.03 21.11 0.40
CA GLN A 10 -2.14 20.10 -0.15
C GLN A 10 -0.75 20.71 -0.38
N GLU A 11 0.23 20.21 0.36
CA GLU A 11 1.63 20.64 0.26
C GLU A 11 2.45 19.57 -0.47
N VAL A 12 3.28 20.00 -1.44
CA VAL A 12 4.24 19.13 -2.15
C VAL A 12 5.66 19.57 -1.86
N SER A 13 6.45 18.72 -1.18
CA SER A 13 7.75 19.14 -0.63
C SER A 13 8.90 19.20 -1.64
N LYS A 14 8.82 18.52 -2.80
CA LYS A 14 9.92 18.55 -3.81
C LYS A 14 10.16 19.95 -4.40
N ALA A 15 9.12 20.81 -4.36
CA ALA A 15 9.18 22.21 -4.81
C ALA A 15 8.69 23.21 -3.74
N ALA A 16 8.28 22.75 -2.55
CA ALA A 16 7.55 23.55 -1.55
C ALA A 16 6.33 24.30 -2.14
N VAL A 17 5.71 23.74 -3.18
CA VAL A 17 4.55 24.31 -3.88
C VAL A 17 3.26 23.75 -3.29
N CYS A 18 2.32 24.64 -2.97
CA CYS A 18 0.95 24.25 -2.61
C CYS A 18 0.13 24.11 -3.88
N TYR A 19 -0.30 22.89 -4.21
CA TYR A 19 -1.11 22.63 -5.42
C TYR A 19 -2.60 22.80 -5.17
N LEU A 20 -3.05 22.60 -3.93
CA LEU A 20 -4.43 22.80 -3.52
C LEU A 20 -4.46 23.65 -2.26
N HIS A 21 -5.11 24.81 -2.33
CA HIS A 21 -5.37 25.66 -1.18
C HIS A 21 -6.84 26.07 -1.26
N SER A 22 -7.67 25.54 -0.34
CA SER A 22 -9.07 25.94 -0.30
C SER A 22 -9.25 27.34 0.30
N ARG A 23 -10.44 27.92 0.12
CA ARG A 23 -10.81 29.24 0.63
C ARG A 23 -10.54 29.30 2.14
N ARG A 24 -9.93 30.41 2.58
CA ARG A 24 -9.73 30.69 4.01
C ARG A 24 -11.03 31.22 4.57
N TYR A 25 -11.58 30.51 5.54
CA TYR A 25 -12.75 30.99 6.28
C TYR A 25 -12.27 31.71 7.52
N TYR A 26 -12.78 32.92 7.71
CA TYR A 26 -12.46 33.79 8.84
C TYR A 26 -13.71 33.93 9.72
N PHE A 27 -13.57 33.61 11.00
CA PHE A 27 -14.60 33.83 12.00
C PHE A 27 -14.09 34.90 12.97
N VAL A 28 -14.88 35.94 13.18
CA VAL A 28 -14.55 37.04 14.11
C VAL A 28 -15.31 36.82 15.41
N ILE A 29 -14.58 36.79 16.52
CA ILE A 29 -15.12 36.67 17.87
C ILE A 29 -14.77 37.95 18.63
N TRP A 30 -15.75 38.55 19.30
CA TRP A 30 -15.53 39.78 20.06
C TRP A 30 -14.85 39.49 21.41
N GLU A 31 -15.43 38.60 22.21
CA GLU A 31 -14.90 38.09 23.49
C GLU A 31 -15.27 36.61 23.69
N LEU A 32 -14.43 35.89 24.45
CA LEU A 32 -14.64 34.51 24.88
C LEU A 32 -14.25 34.47 26.37
N ALA A 33 -15.20 34.21 27.28
CA ALA A 33 -14.92 34.16 28.71
C ALA A 33 -14.11 32.90 29.10
N PRO A 34 -13.37 32.90 30.22
CA PRO A 34 -12.72 31.69 30.73
C PRO A 34 -13.74 30.57 30.95
N GLY A 35 -13.55 29.43 30.27
CA GLY A 35 -14.48 28.29 30.31
C GLY A 35 -15.62 28.34 29.27
N GLU A 36 -15.77 29.44 28.52
CA GLU A 36 -16.70 29.51 27.39
C GLU A 36 -16.09 28.77 26.19
N SER A 37 -16.89 27.92 25.54
CA SER A 37 -16.51 27.26 24.28
C SER A 37 -17.46 27.70 23.17
N ARG A 38 -16.91 27.87 21.96
CA ARG A 38 -17.70 28.16 20.75
C ARG A 38 -17.36 27.15 19.67
N ASN A 39 -18.40 26.61 19.06
CA ASN A 39 -18.29 25.62 17.99
C ASN A 39 -18.44 26.32 16.64
N TYR A 40 -17.54 25.98 15.71
CA TYR A 40 -17.56 26.46 14.34
C TYR A 40 -17.59 25.26 13.41
N PHE A 41 -18.48 25.31 12.41
CA PHE A 41 -18.55 24.28 11.38
C PHE A 41 -17.73 24.73 10.16
N TYR A 42 -16.80 23.89 9.75
CA TYR A 42 -16.03 24.03 8.52
C TYR A 42 -16.32 22.83 7.63
N SER A 43 -16.71 23.09 6.39
CA SER A 43 -16.91 22.07 5.37
C SER A 43 -16.19 22.50 4.11
N ASP A 44 -15.52 21.53 3.48
CA ASP A 44 -14.71 21.75 2.29
C ASP A 44 -14.64 20.45 1.51
N THR A 45 -14.58 20.56 0.19
CA THR A 45 -14.66 19.41 -0.72
C THR A 45 -13.33 19.16 -1.38
N ILE A 46 -12.84 17.92 -1.30
CA ILE A 46 -11.61 17.50 -1.97
C ILE A 46 -11.94 17.14 -3.41
N PRO A 47 -11.20 17.63 -4.42
CA PRO A 47 -11.43 17.25 -5.82
C PRO A 47 -11.27 15.74 -6.04
N PHE A 48 -12.10 15.19 -6.93
CA PHE A 48 -12.08 13.77 -7.29
C PHE A 48 -10.75 13.31 -7.92
N ASP A 49 -10.07 14.21 -8.64
CA ASP A 49 -8.77 13.95 -9.28
C ASP A 49 -7.57 14.24 -8.38
N SER A 50 -7.79 14.37 -7.06
CA SER A 50 -6.71 14.56 -6.11
C SER A 50 -5.80 13.33 -6.02
N VAL A 51 -4.53 13.57 -5.72
CA VAL A 51 -3.55 12.50 -5.48
C VAL A 51 -3.64 11.98 -4.05
N PRO A 52 -3.34 10.70 -3.77
CA PRO A 52 -3.36 10.21 -2.40
C PRO A 52 -2.28 10.85 -1.54
N SER A 53 -2.44 10.77 -0.21
CA SER A 53 -1.35 11.09 0.71
C SER A 53 -0.20 10.11 0.51
N TYR A 54 0.99 10.63 0.23
CA TYR A 54 2.17 9.82 -0.06
C TYR A 54 3.44 10.48 0.47
N LYS A 55 4.39 9.68 0.94
CA LYS A 55 5.71 10.12 1.37
C LYS A 55 6.74 9.18 0.75
N GLY A 56 7.24 9.55 -0.41
CA GLY A 56 8.34 8.88 -1.10
C GLY A 56 9.70 9.49 -0.78
N HIS A 57 10.70 9.09 -1.55
CA HIS A 57 12.05 9.61 -1.49
C HIS A 57 12.17 10.97 -2.15
N ALA A 58 11.53 11.14 -3.31
CA ALA A 58 11.62 12.39 -4.06
C ALA A 58 10.44 13.32 -3.76
N VAL A 59 9.23 12.78 -3.59
CA VAL A 59 8.01 13.58 -3.42
C VAL A 59 7.26 13.20 -2.14
N LYS A 60 6.71 14.22 -1.47
CA LYS A 60 5.73 14.04 -0.39
C LYS A 60 4.48 14.86 -0.69
N TYR A 61 3.33 14.19 -0.71
CA TYR A 61 2.00 14.78 -0.76
C TYR A 61 1.39 14.73 0.65
N SER A 62 1.21 15.89 1.27
CA SER A 62 0.65 16.02 2.61
C SER A 62 -0.59 16.91 2.60
N TYR A 63 -1.66 16.40 3.20
CA TYR A 63 -2.90 17.16 3.40
C TYR A 63 -3.06 17.54 4.85
N LYS A 64 -3.40 18.81 5.12
CA LYS A 64 -3.57 19.33 6.48
C LYS A 64 -4.74 20.30 6.53
N ILE A 65 -5.56 20.18 7.57
CA ILE A 65 -6.49 21.22 7.99
C ILE A 65 -5.75 22.10 8.99
N THR A 66 -5.66 23.39 8.72
CA THR A 66 -5.01 24.35 9.62
C THR A 66 -6.05 25.26 10.23
N VAL A 67 -6.13 25.26 11.56
CA VAL A 67 -6.96 26.16 12.36
C VAL A 67 -6.04 27.16 13.05
N GLY A 68 -6.09 28.42 12.65
CA GLY A 68 -5.37 29.51 13.27
C GLY A 68 -6.28 30.29 14.21
N THR A 69 -5.78 30.71 15.37
CA THR A 69 -6.40 31.73 16.21
C THR A 69 -5.44 32.89 16.40
N SER A 70 -5.93 34.11 16.32
CA SER A 70 -5.14 35.32 16.55
C SER A 70 -5.93 36.30 17.40
N ARG A 71 -5.30 36.85 18.44
CA ARG A 71 -5.85 37.97 19.20
C ARG A 71 -5.36 39.27 18.56
N VAL A 72 -6.18 40.31 18.53
CA VAL A 72 -5.73 41.65 18.12
C VAL A 72 -4.52 42.06 18.97
N GLN A 73 -3.41 42.40 18.29
CA GLN A 73 -2.09 42.71 18.88
C GLN A 73 -1.40 41.57 19.66
N GLY A 74 -1.86 40.32 19.52
CA GLY A 74 -1.28 39.14 20.19
C GLY A 74 -0.60 38.15 19.23
N GLN A 75 0.03 37.13 19.81
CA GLN A 75 0.64 36.03 19.05
C GLN A 75 -0.44 35.15 18.40
N SER A 76 -0.22 34.77 17.14
CA SER A 76 -1.06 33.80 16.43
C SER A 76 -0.70 32.38 16.85
N LYS A 77 -1.70 31.56 17.21
CA LYS A 77 -1.53 30.11 17.41
C LYS A 77 -2.12 29.36 16.22
N LEU A 78 -1.43 28.33 15.75
CA LEU A 78 -1.83 27.53 14.59
C LEU A 78 -1.86 26.05 15.00
N LEU A 79 -3.05 25.46 14.91
CA LEU A 79 -3.25 24.02 15.01
C LEU A 79 -3.25 23.43 13.60
N ARG A 80 -2.44 22.39 13.37
CA ARG A 80 -2.39 21.68 12.08
C ARG A 80 -2.81 20.24 12.28
N LEU A 81 -3.94 19.86 11.72
CA LEU A 81 -4.51 18.53 11.77
C LEU A 81 -4.16 17.79 10.47
N PRO A 82 -3.31 16.74 10.51
CA PRO A 82 -2.97 15.98 9.31
C PRO A 82 -4.16 15.14 8.85
N VAL A 83 -4.39 15.11 7.54
CA VAL A 83 -5.42 14.29 6.90
C VAL A 83 -4.76 13.32 5.94
N ARG A 84 -5.17 12.06 5.98
CA ARG A 84 -4.72 11.03 5.04
C ARG A 84 -5.77 10.81 3.97
N ILE A 85 -5.41 11.07 2.73
CA ILE A 85 -6.26 10.88 1.56
C ILE A 85 -5.91 9.54 0.91
N LEU A 86 -6.94 8.71 0.71
CA LEU A 86 -6.86 7.48 -0.07
C LEU A 86 -7.71 7.67 -1.32
N VAL A 87 -7.17 7.30 -2.47
CA VAL A 87 -7.83 7.53 -3.77
C VAL A 87 -8.17 6.20 -4.40
N LEU A 88 -9.44 6.03 -4.77
CA LEU A 88 -9.89 4.92 -5.59
C LEU A 88 -10.16 5.43 -7.00
N LYS A 89 -9.32 5.03 -7.96
CA LYS A 89 -9.48 5.41 -9.37
C LYS A 89 -10.77 4.80 -9.95
N GLY A 90 -11.50 5.58 -10.74
CA GLY A 90 -12.67 5.11 -11.49
C GLY A 90 -14.03 5.32 -10.83
N ILE A 91 -14.10 5.77 -9.57
CA ILE A 91 -15.38 6.09 -8.90
C ILE A 91 -16.14 7.20 -9.62
N GLY A 92 -15.45 8.27 -10.05
CA GLY A 92 -16.10 9.45 -10.64
C GLY A 92 -16.91 9.15 -11.91
N GLY A 93 -16.54 8.10 -12.66
CA GLY A 93 -17.35 7.63 -13.78
C GLY A 93 -18.63 6.92 -13.32
N ILE A 94 -18.54 6.11 -12.27
CA ILE A 94 -19.66 5.31 -11.75
C ILE A 94 -20.74 6.22 -11.13
N GLU A 95 -20.35 7.29 -10.42
CA GLU A 95 -21.29 8.30 -9.90
C GLU A 95 -22.10 8.96 -11.04
N GLN A 96 -21.44 9.29 -12.16
CA GLN A 96 -22.12 9.87 -13.32
C GLN A 96 -23.05 8.87 -14.05
N PHE A 97 -22.78 7.57 -13.97
CA PHE A 97 -23.67 6.54 -14.52
C PHE A 97 -24.87 6.27 -13.62
N LEU A 98 -24.68 6.23 -12.29
CA LEU A 98 -25.77 5.99 -11.34
C LEU A 98 -26.74 7.17 -11.25
N SER A 99 -26.23 8.41 -11.25
CA SER A 99 -27.07 9.61 -11.32
C SER A 99 -27.90 9.71 -12.61
N LYS A 100 -27.51 9.00 -13.67
CA LYS A 100 -28.31 8.86 -14.90
C LYS A 100 -29.36 7.74 -14.84
N GLN A 101 -29.19 6.74 -13.98
CA GLN A 101 -30.15 5.62 -13.83
C GLN A 101 -31.34 5.95 -12.93
N GLU A 102 -31.29 7.03 -12.14
CA GLU A 102 -32.43 7.51 -11.33
C GLU A 102 -33.68 7.89 -12.14
N ASN A 103 -33.64 7.83 -13.48
CA ASN A 103 -34.78 8.11 -14.35
C ASN A 103 -35.64 6.88 -14.74
N SER A 104 -35.38 5.67 -14.23
CA SER A 104 -36.31 4.55 -14.41
C SER A 104 -37.33 4.51 -13.28
N HIS A 105 -38.36 5.35 -13.37
CA HIS A 105 -39.44 5.46 -12.39
C HIS A 105 -40.31 4.19 -12.42
N ASN A 106 -40.09 3.25 -11.51
CA ASN A 106 -40.94 2.07 -11.35
C ASN A 106 -42.08 2.42 -10.38
N PRO A 107 -43.35 2.49 -10.83
CA PRO A 107 -44.47 2.95 -10.02
C PRO A 107 -44.92 1.98 -8.91
N PHE A 108 -44.25 0.82 -8.76
CA PHE A 108 -44.56 -0.20 -7.75
C PHE A 108 -43.55 -0.25 -6.60
N LEU A 109 -42.47 0.55 -6.64
CA LEU A 109 -41.50 0.65 -5.55
C LEU A 109 -41.78 1.95 -4.79
N GLU A 110 -42.16 1.86 -3.52
CA GLU A 110 -42.22 3.01 -2.61
C GLU A 110 -40.84 3.69 -2.57
N ASP A 111 -40.83 5.04 -2.54
CA ASP A 111 -39.64 5.92 -2.51
C ASP A 111 -38.82 5.79 -1.21
N SER A 112 -38.41 4.58 -0.87
CA SER A 112 -37.42 4.29 0.16
C SER A 112 -36.22 3.59 -0.46
N THR A 113 -35.72 4.08 -1.59
CA THR A 113 -34.36 3.70 -2.02
C THR A 113 -33.40 4.30 -0.98
N PRO A 114 -32.69 3.48 -0.17
CA PRO A 114 -31.68 4.05 0.70
C PRO A 114 -30.69 4.74 -0.21
N LYS A 115 -30.49 6.06 -0.02
CA LYS A 115 -29.44 6.81 -0.69
C LYS A 115 -28.14 6.04 -0.48
N THR A 116 -27.73 5.24 -1.45
CA THR A 116 -26.60 4.33 -1.30
C THR A 116 -25.41 5.25 -1.14
N SER A 117 -24.77 5.23 0.03
CA SER A 117 -23.76 6.24 0.30
C SER A 117 -22.61 6.04 -0.68
N LEU A 118 -21.95 7.11 -1.09
CA LEU A 118 -20.77 7.02 -1.97
C LEU A 118 -19.70 6.10 -1.39
N LEU A 119 -19.65 5.97 -0.05
CA LEU A 119 -18.77 5.03 0.64
C LEU A 119 -19.18 3.58 0.41
N ASP A 120 -20.48 3.26 0.46
CA ASP A 120 -20.98 1.90 0.23
C ASP A 120 -20.68 1.46 -1.20
N LEU A 121 -20.96 2.35 -2.17
CA LEU A 121 -20.60 2.11 -3.56
C LEU A 121 -19.09 1.93 -3.76
N ALA A 122 -18.27 2.79 -3.14
CA ALA A 122 -16.81 2.65 -3.20
C ALA A 122 -16.36 1.31 -2.61
N VAL A 123 -16.97 0.87 -1.50
CA VAL A 123 -16.71 -0.43 -0.89
C VAL A 123 -17.12 -1.57 -1.82
N ASP A 124 -18.26 -1.48 -2.51
CA ASP A 124 -18.70 -2.48 -3.49
C ASP A 124 -17.77 -2.57 -4.71
N VAL A 125 -17.25 -1.44 -5.18
CA VAL A 125 -16.22 -1.41 -6.23
C VAL A 125 -14.94 -2.07 -5.73
N LEU A 126 -14.50 -1.74 -4.50
CA LEU A 126 -13.33 -2.34 -3.87
C LEU A 126 -13.47 -3.86 -3.72
N THR A 127 -14.61 -4.35 -3.24
CA THR A 127 -14.88 -5.79 -3.10
C THR A 127 -14.92 -6.46 -4.46
N THR A 128 -15.56 -5.85 -5.47
CA THR A 128 -15.62 -6.40 -6.83
C THR A 128 -14.25 -6.52 -7.48
N ILE A 129 -13.36 -5.54 -7.30
CA ILE A 129 -12.00 -5.60 -7.87
C ILE A 129 -11.15 -6.66 -7.16
N THR A 130 -11.29 -6.79 -5.83
CA THR A 130 -10.43 -7.67 -5.02
C THR A 130 -10.94 -9.09 -4.81
N SER A 131 -12.22 -9.36 -5.09
CA SER A 131 -12.81 -10.70 -5.00
C SER A 131 -12.55 -11.56 -6.23
N ARG A 132 -12.22 -10.93 -7.37
CA ARG A 132 -11.87 -11.63 -8.62
C ARG A 132 -10.62 -12.48 -8.39
N ARG A 133 -10.83 -13.78 -8.20
CA ARG A 133 -9.75 -14.78 -8.17
C ARG A 133 -9.30 -15.06 -9.58
N ASN A 134 -8.15 -14.52 -9.95
CA ASN A 134 -7.47 -14.82 -11.21
C ASN A 134 -6.14 -15.50 -10.87
N SER A 135 -6.22 -16.81 -10.58
CA SER A 135 -5.04 -17.59 -10.22
C SER A 135 -4.05 -17.61 -11.38
N HIS A 136 -2.90 -16.96 -11.21
CA HIS A 136 -1.83 -16.93 -12.20
C HIS A 136 -0.72 -17.89 -11.78
N VAL A 137 -0.35 -18.79 -12.68
CA VAL A 137 0.74 -19.75 -12.46
C VAL A 137 1.93 -19.34 -13.32
N TYR A 138 3.06 -19.09 -12.67
CA TYR A 138 4.30 -18.66 -13.28
C TYR A 138 5.33 -19.78 -13.18
N ASN A 139 5.94 -20.16 -14.30
CA ASN A 139 7.06 -21.09 -14.31
C ASN A 139 8.35 -20.29 -14.12
N ILE A 140 9.05 -20.54 -13.01
CA ILE A 140 10.32 -19.89 -12.68
C ILE A 140 11.45 -20.73 -13.28
N VAL A 141 12.22 -20.11 -14.17
CA VAL A 141 13.26 -20.79 -14.95
C VAL A 141 14.54 -19.97 -14.87
N SER A 142 15.65 -20.63 -14.56
CA SER A 142 17.00 -20.07 -14.62
C SER A 142 17.69 -20.48 -15.92
N ASN A 143 18.87 -19.93 -16.18
CA ASN A 143 19.76 -20.30 -17.28
C ASN A 143 20.01 -21.82 -17.40
N ARG A 144 20.03 -22.53 -16.27
CA ARG A 144 20.32 -23.97 -16.17
C ARG A 144 19.07 -24.86 -16.22
N GLY A 145 17.87 -24.30 -16.12
CA GLY A 145 16.62 -25.08 -16.11
C GLY A 145 15.56 -24.57 -15.14
N THR A 146 14.54 -25.39 -14.91
CA THR A 146 13.37 -25.04 -14.08
C THR A 146 13.73 -25.00 -12.61
N VAL A 147 13.35 -23.90 -11.94
CA VAL A 147 13.50 -23.73 -10.49
C VAL A 147 12.25 -24.16 -9.76
N GLY A 148 11.07 -23.87 -10.30
CA GLY A 148 9.79 -24.22 -9.69
C GLY A 148 8.63 -23.45 -10.31
N ARG A 149 7.44 -23.60 -9.74
CA ARG A 149 6.24 -22.86 -10.14
C ARG A 149 5.75 -22.00 -8.99
N PHE A 150 5.37 -20.77 -9.28
CA PHE A 150 4.71 -19.89 -8.33
C PHE A 150 3.28 -19.63 -8.76
N CYS A 151 2.34 -19.82 -7.83
CA CYS A 151 0.93 -19.55 -8.04
C CYS A 151 0.50 -18.36 -7.18
N LEU A 152 -0.01 -17.31 -7.83
CA LEU A 152 -0.57 -16.14 -7.17
C LEU A 152 -2.09 -16.13 -7.37
N PHE A 153 -2.86 -16.14 -6.28
CA PHE A 153 -4.32 -16.30 -6.36
C PHE A 153 -5.08 -15.06 -6.85
N LYS A 154 -4.47 -13.88 -6.76
CA LYS A 154 -4.99 -12.63 -7.33
C LYS A 154 -3.89 -11.63 -7.64
N SER A 155 -4.10 -10.72 -8.58
CA SER A 155 -3.10 -9.69 -8.94
C SER A 155 -3.37 -8.30 -8.38
N ALA A 156 -4.50 -8.11 -7.68
CA ALA A 156 -4.92 -6.84 -7.09
C ALA A 156 -5.26 -7.00 -5.61
N TYR A 157 -4.69 -6.14 -4.78
CA TYR A 157 -4.78 -6.21 -3.33
C TYR A 157 -5.17 -4.87 -2.72
N ARG A 158 -5.96 -4.91 -1.64
CA ARG A 158 -6.25 -3.74 -0.81
C ARG A 158 -5.19 -3.56 0.25
N ILE A 159 -4.94 -2.31 0.61
CA ILE A 159 -4.16 -1.98 1.80
C ILE A 159 -4.75 -2.67 3.04
N GLY A 160 -3.91 -3.36 3.80
CA GLY A 160 -4.32 -4.14 4.97
C GLY A 160 -4.68 -5.61 4.68
N GLU A 161 -4.71 -6.03 3.41
CA GLU A 161 -4.83 -7.46 3.06
C GLU A 161 -3.48 -8.18 3.15
N GLU A 162 -3.53 -9.50 3.03
CA GLU A 162 -2.36 -10.34 2.92
C GLU A 162 -2.23 -10.92 1.51
N ILE A 163 -1.01 -10.88 0.98
CA ILE A 163 -0.68 -11.50 -0.30
C ILE A 163 -0.38 -12.95 -0.04
N VAL A 164 -1.24 -13.83 -0.55
CA VAL A 164 -1.08 -15.28 -0.44
C VAL A 164 -0.66 -15.85 -1.80
N GLY A 165 0.40 -16.64 -1.80
CA GLY A 165 0.87 -17.40 -2.95
C GLY A 165 1.38 -18.78 -2.55
N SER A 166 1.61 -19.66 -3.53
CA SER A 166 2.21 -20.97 -3.29
C SER A 166 3.33 -21.26 -4.26
N PHE A 167 4.32 -22.00 -3.76
CA PHE A 167 5.43 -22.51 -4.54
C PHE A 167 5.33 -24.03 -4.68
N ASP A 168 5.63 -24.52 -5.87
CA ASP A 168 5.75 -25.93 -6.17
C ASP A 168 7.09 -26.20 -6.85
N PHE A 169 7.97 -26.89 -6.12
CA PHE A 169 9.30 -27.33 -6.52
C PHE A 169 9.33 -28.81 -6.91
N SER A 170 8.17 -29.47 -7.05
CA SER A 170 8.12 -30.93 -7.33
C SER A 170 8.77 -31.31 -8.67
N ASP A 171 8.62 -30.44 -9.68
CA ASP A 171 9.11 -30.65 -11.06
C ASP A 171 10.31 -29.74 -11.40
N SER A 172 11.11 -29.37 -10.38
CA SER A 172 12.28 -28.50 -10.54
C SER A 172 13.53 -29.29 -10.94
N LEU A 173 14.24 -28.82 -11.96
CA LEU A 173 15.56 -29.33 -12.32
C LEU A 173 16.66 -28.79 -11.39
N ILE A 174 16.51 -27.53 -10.95
CA ILE A 174 17.46 -26.86 -10.06
C ILE A 174 16.88 -26.83 -8.65
N ILE A 175 17.69 -27.23 -7.66
CA ILE A 175 17.29 -27.21 -6.25
C ILE A 175 17.30 -25.78 -5.73
N CYS A 176 16.13 -25.30 -5.28
CA CYS A 176 16.00 -24.05 -4.55
C CYS A 176 16.31 -24.28 -3.07
N LEU A 177 17.38 -23.69 -2.57
CA LEU A 177 17.80 -23.80 -1.16
C LEU A 177 17.02 -22.84 -0.27
N LYS A 178 16.79 -21.63 -0.75
CA LYS A 178 16.12 -20.55 -0.03
C LYS A 178 15.42 -19.63 -1.02
N PHE A 179 14.30 -19.06 -0.63
CA PHE A 179 13.76 -17.87 -1.30
C PHE A 179 13.49 -16.75 -0.29
N SER A 180 13.51 -15.52 -0.79
CA SER A 180 13.05 -14.32 -0.11
C SER A 180 12.08 -13.59 -1.03
N VAL A 181 10.98 -13.09 -0.47
CA VAL A 181 9.99 -12.28 -1.19
C VAL A 181 9.76 -11.00 -0.43
N VAL A 182 9.90 -9.87 -1.11
CA VAL A 182 9.76 -8.53 -0.55
C VAL A 182 8.69 -7.75 -1.29
N LEU A 183 7.75 -7.17 -0.55
CA LEU A 183 6.81 -6.20 -1.10
C LEU A 183 7.54 -4.86 -1.27
N GLN A 184 7.66 -4.40 -2.51
CA GLN A 184 8.34 -3.16 -2.84
C GLN A 184 7.41 -2.18 -3.56
N SER A 185 7.57 -0.89 -3.24
CA SER A 185 7.02 0.18 -4.06
C SER A 185 8.07 0.70 -5.01
N GLU A 186 7.68 0.98 -6.26
CA GLU A 186 8.52 1.60 -7.28
C GLU A 186 8.09 3.06 -7.49
N GLU A 187 8.97 3.98 -7.15
CA GLU A 187 8.78 5.42 -7.35
C GLU A 187 9.49 5.83 -8.65
N HIS A 188 8.72 6.00 -9.73
CA HIS A 188 9.20 6.43 -11.04
C HIS A 188 9.12 7.96 -11.13
N ILE A 189 10.25 8.62 -11.38
CA ILE A 189 10.33 10.08 -11.50
C ILE A 189 10.42 10.43 -13.00
N PRO A 190 9.47 11.21 -13.55
CA PRO A 190 9.54 11.62 -14.94
C PRO A 190 10.76 12.52 -15.19
N GLU A 191 11.35 12.41 -16.39
CA GLU A 191 12.62 13.08 -16.74
C GLU A 191 12.58 14.60 -16.58
N ASN A 192 11.43 15.22 -16.88
CA ASN A 192 11.19 16.66 -16.73
C ASN A 192 11.35 17.19 -15.30
N SER A 193 11.25 16.30 -14.31
CA SER A 193 11.25 16.62 -12.88
C SER A 193 12.52 16.11 -12.17
N ARG A 194 13.51 15.67 -12.95
CA ARG A 194 14.80 15.15 -12.48
C ARG A 194 15.78 16.32 -12.31
N ASN A 195 16.42 16.40 -11.15
CA ASN A 195 17.48 17.40 -10.96
C ASN A 195 18.73 16.95 -11.73
N PRO A 196 19.24 17.74 -12.69
CA PRO A 196 20.41 17.37 -13.49
C PRO A 196 21.71 17.26 -12.67
N SER A 197 21.75 17.85 -11.47
CA SER A 197 22.91 17.87 -10.58
C SER A 197 23.01 16.69 -9.60
N LYS A 198 21.97 15.84 -9.51
CA LYS A 198 22.01 14.61 -8.72
C LYS A 198 21.73 13.44 -9.66
N SER A 199 22.60 12.44 -9.68
CA SER A 199 22.40 11.13 -10.33
C SER A 199 21.26 10.34 -9.65
N SER A 200 20.10 10.96 -9.49
CA SER A 200 18.89 10.35 -8.97
C SER A 200 18.47 9.25 -9.93
N SER A 201 18.47 7.98 -9.53
CA SER A 201 17.98 6.88 -10.38
C SER A 201 16.57 7.18 -10.90
N GLU A 202 16.28 6.74 -12.12
CA GLU A 202 14.96 6.89 -12.76
C GLU A 202 13.83 6.29 -11.90
N VAL A 203 14.16 5.17 -11.23
CA VAL A 203 13.27 4.43 -10.34
C VAL A 203 13.92 4.31 -8.96
N THR A 204 13.16 4.61 -7.92
CA THR A 204 13.57 4.40 -6.53
C THR A 204 12.67 3.34 -5.88
N TYR A 205 13.27 2.39 -5.16
CA TYR A 205 12.56 1.29 -4.53
C TYR A 205 12.46 1.49 -3.02
N SER A 206 11.29 1.19 -2.43
CA SER A 206 11.10 1.12 -0.98
C SER A 206 10.56 -0.25 -0.60
N SER A 207 11.24 -0.95 0.31
CA SER A 207 10.80 -2.24 0.85
C SER A 207 9.88 -2.05 2.06
N PHE A 208 8.83 -2.89 2.17
CA PHE A 208 7.83 -2.80 3.24
C PHE A 208 7.84 -4.04 4.14
N THR A 209 7.36 -5.16 3.60
CA THR A 209 7.26 -6.43 4.30
C THR A 209 8.07 -7.46 3.52
N SER A 210 8.73 -8.38 4.22
CA SER A 210 9.51 -9.46 3.61
C SER A 210 9.28 -10.79 4.33
N VAL A 211 9.27 -11.87 3.57
CA VAL A 211 9.29 -13.26 4.06
C VAL A 211 10.47 -13.96 3.44
N GLN A 212 11.12 -14.84 4.19
CA GLN A 212 12.15 -15.74 3.71
C GLN A 212 11.91 -17.14 4.23
N GLU A 213 12.18 -18.15 3.42
CA GLU A 213 12.08 -19.56 3.80
C GLU A 213 13.24 -20.37 3.22
N ASN A 214 13.67 -21.37 3.98
CA ASN A 214 14.60 -22.39 3.52
C ASN A 214 13.78 -23.54 2.92
N CYS A 215 14.07 -23.90 1.67
CA CYS A 215 13.24 -24.81 0.87
C CYS A 215 13.97 -26.09 0.45
N LEU A 216 15.12 -26.36 1.05
CA LEU A 216 15.86 -27.59 0.80
C LEU A 216 14.97 -28.82 1.06
N HIS A 217 14.80 -29.67 0.05
CA HIS A 217 13.90 -30.83 0.02
C HIS A 217 12.40 -30.54 0.20
N THR A 218 11.99 -29.29 0.17
CA THR A 218 10.57 -28.91 0.22
C THR A 218 9.98 -28.99 -1.18
N LYS A 219 8.96 -29.84 -1.36
CA LYS A 219 8.24 -29.93 -2.64
C LYS A 219 7.24 -28.80 -2.84
N LYS A 220 6.54 -28.40 -1.77
CA LYS A 220 5.54 -27.33 -1.82
C LYS A 220 5.62 -26.49 -0.56
N THR A 221 5.48 -25.19 -0.73
CA THR A 221 5.36 -24.24 0.37
C THR A 221 4.45 -23.07 -0.02
N HIS A 222 4.16 -22.18 0.92
CA HIS A 222 3.28 -21.05 0.75
C HIS A 222 3.96 -19.77 1.22
N LEU A 223 3.47 -18.65 0.70
CA LEU A 223 3.89 -17.31 1.06
C LEU A 223 2.67 -16.57 1.59
N VAL A 224 2.82 -15.90 2.73
CA VAL A 224 1.85 -14.93 3.26
C VAL A 224 2.58 -13.64 3.57
N LEU A 225 2.27 -12.57 2.83
CA LEU A 225 2.95 -11.30 2.95
C LEU A 225 1.95 -10.19 3.30
N PRO A 226 1.91 -9.72 4.57
CA PRO A 226 0.94 -8.71 4.98
C PRO A 226 1.24 -7.33 4.40
N ILE A 227 0.21 -6.66 3.87
CA ILE A 227 0.29 -5.30 3.32
C ILE A 227 0.06 -4.29 4.45
N PRO A 228 1.04 -3.44 4.80
CA PRO A 228 0.88 -2.49 5.89
C PRO A 228 -0.22 -1.46 5.61
N PHE A 229 -0.99 -1.09 6.63
CA PHE A 229 -1.97 -0.01 6.50
C PHE A 229 -1.34 1.35 6.24
N THR A 230 -0.04 1.51 6.45
CA THR A 230 0.74 2.71 6.10
C THR A 230 1.09 2.80 4.61
N ALA A 231 0.86 1.75 3.83
CA ALA A 231 1.09 1.72 2.38
C ALA A 231 0.21 2.74 1.63
N CYS A 232 0.68 3.20 0.47
CA CYS A 232 -0.06 4.10 -0.40
C CYS A 232 -0.61 3.31 -1.60
N PRO A 233 -1.86 3.55 -2.04
CA PRO A 233 -2.37 2.90 -3.25
C PRO A 233 -1.56 3.32 -4.48
N GLU A 234 -1.65 2.54 -5.55
CA GLU A 234 -1.02 2.87 -6.82
C GLU A 234 -1.60 4.16 -7.42
N PHE A 235 -0.74 5.10 -7.78
CA PHE A 235 -1.17 6.38 -8.38
C PHE A 235 -0.16 6.93 -9.38
N VAL A 236 -0.64 7.85 -10.21
CA VAL A 236 0.17 8.57 -11.20
C VAL A 236 -0.14 10.04 -11.03
N SER A 237 0.89 10.88 -11.02
CA SER A 237 0.79 12.33 -11.09
C SER A 237 1.92 12.89 -11.95
N ASP A 238 1.87 14.19 -12.22
CA ASP A 238 2.86 14.89 -13.04
C ASP A 238 4.30 14.81 -12.50
N LEU A 239 4.45 14.56 -11.20
CA LEU A 239 5.76 14.54 -10.53
C LEU A 239 6.27 13.14 -10.20
N VAL A 240 5.37 12.14 -10.15
CA VAL A 240 5.72 10.78 -9.72
C VAL A 240 4.67 9.76 -10.15
N CYS A 241 5.13 8.58 -10.56
CA CYS A 241 4.31 7.39 -10.72
C CYS A 241 4.72 6.36 -9.67
N LEU A 242 3.78 5.97 -8.81
CA LEU A 242 3.98 4.94 -7.81
C LEU A 242 3.38 3.62 -8.28
N LYS A 243 4.21 2.59 -8.43
CA LYS A 243 3.83 1.21 -8.73
C LYS A 243 4.23 0.26 -7.60
N TRP A 244 3.75 -0.97 -7.64
CA TRP A 244 4.05 -2.00 -6.65
C TRP A 244 4.48 -3.29 -7.31
N ARG A 245 5.44 -3.99 -6.68
CA ARG A 245 5.92 -5.30 -7.12
C ARG A 245 6.25 -6.21 -5.93
N LEU A 246 6.22 -7.50 -6.21
CA LEU A 246 6.87 -8.52 -5.41
C LEU A 246 8.27 -8.77 -5.99
N HIS A 247 9.28 -8.54 -5.17
CA HIS A 247 10.67 -8.80 -5.51
C HIS A 247 11.09 -10.13 -4.89
N PHE A 248 11.36 -11.11 -5.74
CA PHE A 248 11.80 -12.44 -5.36
C PHE A 248 13.30 -12.56 -5.52
N GLU A 249 13.95 -13.15 -4.53
CA GLU A 249 15.35 -13.54 -4.57
C GLU A 249 15.45 -15.02 -4.21
N PHE A 250 15.99 -15.83 -5.11
CA PHE A 250 16.19 -17.25 -4.93
C PHE A 250 17.67 -17.53 -4.74
N THR A 251 17.99 -18.42 -3.79
CA THR A 251 19.30 -19.01 -3.64
C THR A 251 19.22 -20.46 -4.13
N LEU A 252 19.89 -20.74 -5.23
CA LEU A 252 19.85 -21.99 -5.97
C LEU A 252 21.15 -22.77 -5.77
N ALA A 253 21.11 -24.10 -5.79
CA ALA A 253 22.31 -24.91 -5.75
C ALA A 253 23.05 -24.83 -7.11
N SER A 254 24.35 -24.54 -7.07
CA SER A 254 25.22 -24.48 -8.25
C SER A 254 25.69 -25.86 -8.71
N SER A 255 25.84 -26.79 -7.77
CA SER A 255 26.23 -28.18 -8.03
C SER A 255 25.19 -29.14 -7.43
N PRO A 256 25.12 -30.39 -7.92
CA PRO A 256 24.36 -31.44 -7.23
C PRO A 256 24.85 -31.53 -5.79
N LEU A 257 23.92 -31.60 -4.84
CA LEU A 257 24.26 -31.70 -3.43
C LEU A 257 25.20 -32.91 -3.20
N PRO A 258 26.27 -32.76 -2.39
CA PRO A 258 27.17 -33.87 -2.10
C PRO A 258 26.37 -35.07 -1.58
N ALA A 259 26.72 -36.27 -2.08
CA ALA A 259 25.97 -37.50 -1.92
C ALA A 259 25.57 -37.77 -0.45
N GLY A 260 24.27 -37.97 -0.20
CA GLY A 260 23.71 -38.26 1.13
C GLY A 260 22.66 -37.26 1.64
N ALA A 261 22.33 -36.20 0.89
CA ALA A 261 21.43 -35.16 1.37
C ALA A 261 19.95 -35.57 1.49
N SER A 262 19.51 -36.75 1.05
CA SER A 262 18.13 -37.18 1.30
C SER A 262 17.97 -37.74 2.71
N PRO A 263 17.07 -37.21 3.56
CA PRO A 263 16.78 -37.79 4.88
C PRO A 263 16.17 -39.21 4.82
N VAL A 264 15.90 -39.74 3.62
CA VAL A 264 15.24 -41.04 3.40
C VAL A 264 16.20 -42.08 2.82
N GLN A 265 17.51 -41.79 2.73
CA GLN A 265 18.44 -42.80 2.27
C GLN A 265 18.56 -43.90 3.34
N LEU A 266 17.98 -45.07 3.06
CA LEU A 266 18.04 -46.27 3.91
C LEU A 266 19.51 -46.67 4.11
N THR A 267 20.11 -46.22 5.20
CA THR A 267 21.34 -46.80 5.72
C THR A 267 20.98 -48.12 6.40
N THR A 268 21.29 -49.26 5.77
CA THR A 268 21.32 -50.56 6.45
C THR A 268 22.70 -50.80 7.08
N PRO A 269 22.82 -51.46 8.25
CA PRO A 269 21.77 -52.12 9.03
C PRO A 269 21.37 -51.40 10.34
N TYR A 270 20.05 -51.31 10.55
CA TYR A 270 19.23 -51.41 11.77
C TYR A 270 19.63 -50.80 13.14
N THR A 271 20.76 -50.10 13.31
CA THR A 271 21.13 -49.56 14.63
C THR A 271 21.45 -48.07 14.69
N ASP A 272 21.62 -47.38 13.57
CA ASP A 272 21.99 -45.97 13.61
C ASP A 272 20.77 -45.06 13.45
N ILE A 273 20.45 -44.37 14.55
CA ILE A 273 19.68 -43.12 14.53
C ILE A 273 20.58 -42.09 13.83
N ALA A 274 20.66 -42.17 12.50
CA ALA A 274 21.45 -41.25 11.70
C ALA A 274 20.80 -39.85 11.79
N THR A 275 21.39 -38.97 12.57
CA THR A 275 21.01 -37.55 12.59
C THR A 275 21.54 -36.92 11.30
N TRP A 276 20.63 -36.54 10.41
CA TRP A 276 21.00 -35.85 9.18
C TRP A 276 21.74 -34.56 9.52
N GLN A 277 22.99 -34.44 9.04
CA GLN A 277 23.74 -33.21 9.10
C GLN A 277 23.80 -32.61 7.70
N GLY A 278 23.41 -31.34 7.60
CA GLY A 278 23.52 -30.60 6.34
C GLY A 278 24.98 -30.47 5.90
N PRO A 279 25.24 -30.30 4.59
CA PRO A 279 26.58 -30.02 4.10
C PRO A 279 27.17 -28.77 4.76
N SER A 280 28.47 -28.78 5.06
CA SER A 280 29.16 -27.63 5.66
C SER A 280 29.24 -26.44 4.70
N ASP A 281 29.44 -26.72 3.41
CA ASP A 281 29.50 -25.74 2.35
C ASP A 281 28.69 -26.23 1.14
N ILE A 282 27.95 -25.31 0.52
CA ILE A 282 27.18 -25.55 -0.69
C ILE A 282 27.47 -24.40 -1.63
N ASP A 283 27.86 -24.71 -2.86
CA ASP A 283 27.99 -23.69 -3.90
C ASP A 283 26.60 -23.20 -4.32
N VAL A 284 26.41 -21.88 -4.30
CA VAL A 284 25.11 -21.26 -4.56
C VAL A 284 25.16 -20.23 -5.69
N GLU A 285 24.05 -20.10 -6.40
CA GLU A 285 23.78 -19.07 -7.40
C GLU A 285 22.54 -18.29 -6.95
N THR A 286 22.52 -16.98 -7.14
CA THR A 286 21.35 -16.16 -6.85
C THR A 286 20.59 -15.80 -8.12
N MET A 287 19.26 -15.85 -8.04
CA MET A 287 18.36 -15.45 -9.12
C MET A 287 17.35 -14.45 -8.57
N ILE A 288 17.06 -13.42 -9.36
CA ILE A 288 16.04 -12.41 -9.03
C ILE A 288 14.88 -12.55 -10.01
N TRP A 289 13.66 -12.38 -9.50
CA TRP A 289 12.45 -12.28 -10.30
C TRP A 289 11.54 -11.21 -9.73
N ASP A 290 10.99 -10.34 -10.58
CA ASP A 290 10.08 -9.28 -10.18
C ASP A 290 8.69 -9.52 -10.77
N LEU A 291 7.66 -9.46 -9.92
CA LEU A 291 6.27 -9.61 -10.33
C LEU A 291 5.45 -8.36 -9.97
N PRO A 292 4.95 -7.59 -10.96
CA PRO A 292 4.11 -6.43 -10.66
C PRO A 292 2.77 -6.84 -10.06
N ILE A 293 2.29 -6.06 -9.09
CA ILE A 293 0.98 -6.23 -8.47
C ILE A 293 0.26 -4.88 -8.39
N LYS A 294 -1.08 -4.92 -8.34
CA LYS A 294 -1.89 -3.71 -8.21
C LYS A 294 -2.26 -3.45 -6.76
N MET A 295 -1.88 -2.27 -6.26
CA MET A 295 -2.21 -1.84 -4.90
C MET A 295 -3.38 -0.86 -4.91
N ILE A 296 -4.43 -1.14 -4.14
CA ILE A 296 -5.69 -0.40 -4.15
C ILE A 296 -5.99 0.15 -2.74
N ALA A 297 -6.66 1.30 -2.70
CA ALA A 297 -7.16 1.90 -1.47
C ALA A 297 -8.04 0.93 -0.66
N THR A 298 -8.13 1.16 0.64
CA THR A 298 -9.01 0.41 1.55
C THR A 298 -10.11 1.31 2.09
N ASN A 299 -11.08 0.74 2.79
CA ASN A 299 -12.10 1.52 3.48
C ASN A 299 -11.41 2.44 4.51
N PRO A 300 -11.68 3.75 4.50
CA PRO A 300 -11.06 4.69 5.43
C PRO A 300 -11.30 4.33 6.90
N LEU A 301 -12.42 3.68 7.24
CA LEU A 301 -12.70 3.22 8.59
C LEU A 301 -11.66 2.18 9.06
N HIS A 302 -11.30 1.22 8.21
CA HIS A 302 -10.24 0.25 8.53
C HIS A 302 -8.85 0.89 8.61
N ALA A 303 -8.56 1.90 7.79
CA ALA A 303 -7.29 2.62 7.86
C ALA A 303 -7.16 3.47 9.15
N SER A 304 -8.28 3.97 9.67
CA SER A 304 -8.31 4.84 10.84
C SER A 304 -8.13 4.11 12.18
N SER A 305 -8.53 2.84 12.29
CA SER A 305 -8.42 2.07 13.53
C SER A 305 -6.97 1.93 14.04
N ILE A 306 -6.00 1.91 13.14
CA ILE A 306 -4.57 1.81 13.48
C ILE A 306 -3.98 3.15 13.91
N SER A 307 -4.55 4.27 13.44
CA SER A 307 -4.17 5.62 13.88
C SER A 307 -4.52 5.87 15.35
N MET A 308 -5.63 5.30 15.83
CA MET A 308 -6.12 5.53 17.19
C MET A 308 -5.22 4.91 18.27
N HIS A 309 -4.47 3.85 17.95
CA HIS A 309 -3.51 3.25 18.90
C HIS A 309 -2.30 4.16 19.21
N ARG A 310 -2.04 5.20 18.42
CA ARG A 310 -0.96 6.18 18.67
C ARG A 310 -1.42 7.50 19.25
N THR A 311 -2.71 7.82 19.18
CA THR A 311 -3.27 9.08 19.70
C THR A 311 -4.03 8.84 21.01
N SER A 312 -3.40 8.17 21.98
CA SER A 312 -3.79 8.30 23.40
C SER A 312 -3.13 9.54 24.00
N SER A 313 -3.41 10.69 23.38
CA SER A 313 -3.08 11.98 23.96
C SER A 313 -4.39 12.76 23.95
N ALA A 314 -5.20 12.52 24.98
CA ALA A 314 -6.29 13.41 25.31
C ALA A 314 -5.66 14.80 25.57
N ILE A 315 -5.81 15.70 24.61
CA ILE A 315 -5.45 17.10 24.79
C ILE A 315 -6.69 17.77 25.35
N VAL A 316 -6.70 17.88 26.68
CA VAL A 316 -7.61 18.78 27.40
C VAL A 316 -7.09 20.20 27.14
N PHE A 317 -7.93 21.05 26.54
CA PHE A 317 -7.68 22.50 26.43
C PHE A 317 -8.08 23.20 27.73
#